data_AF-A0A0L6CQ88-F1
#
_entry.id   AF-A0A0L6CQ88-F1
#
_cell.length_a   1.000
_cell.length_b   1.000
_cell.length_c   1.000
_cell.angle_alpha   90.00
_cell.angle_beta   90.00
_cell.angle_gamma   90.00
#
_symmetry.space_group_name_H-M   'P 1'
#
loop_
_entity.id
_entity.type
_entity.pdbx_description
1 polymer ?
#
loop_
_entity_poly.entity_id
_entity_poly.type
_entity_poly.pdbx_seq_one_letter_code
_entity_poly.pdbx_strand_id
1 'polypeptide(L)'
;MTALAQEFGISDRGLAKVCSRHRIPVPPRGYWAKVAAGEQPKVPPFLDLRDRSLDRVSIRGATSALPDGVAELARKRKAEREVRAATIKATPESPMPLVENPHASVAKTVKFLRTRKPDKEGVLSATAPGQCGVIVSAASAERACFLLDALARTLDEVGLSLTADGEKMSVQKGADKISFTLLERTRRLKYVPTPEEIAREDKRKEKQARSLRRNDWDSISFGSSPPWPEYVTAWTGELVFSIDAWADGLRKTWGDGKTQRVERMVPEIVVGIELILETTRVRREEREERYAQKLVTPDQAAA
;
A
#
# COMPACT_ATOMS: atom_id res chain seq x y z
N MET A 1 -14.88 24.05 7.41
CA MET A 1 -13.65 23.22 7.31
C MET A 1 -13.69 22.29 6.11
N THR A 2 -14.81 21.61 5.82
CA THR A 2 -14.88 20.66 4.70
C THR A 2 -14.65 21.28 3.33
N ALA A 3 -15.32 22.41 3.01
CA ALA A 3 -15.15 23.11 1.73
C ALA A 3 -13.70 23.61 1.54
N LEU A 4 -13.17 24.34 2.54
CA LEU A 4 -11.80 24.85 2.49
C LEU A 4 -10.75 23.72 2.41
N ALA A 5 -10.97 22.59 3.09
CA ALA A 5 -10.08 21.45 3.00
C ALA A 5 -10.07 20.81 1.59
N GLN A 6 -11.21 20.80 0.90
CA GLN A 6 -11.31 20.35 -0.50
C GLN A 6 -10.52 21.25 -1.44
N GLU A 7 -10.61 22.57 -1.29
CA GLU A 7 -9.85 23.54 -2.09
C GLU A 7 -8.34 23.32 -1.96
N PHE A 8 -7.85 23.10 -0.73
CA PHE A 8 -6.45 22.80 -0.47
C PHE A 8 -6.04 21.34 -0.75
N GLY A 9 -6.97 20.48 -1.18
CA GLY A 9 -6.68 19.07 -1.48
C GLY A 9 -6.20 18.25 -0.26
N ILE A 10 -6.66 18.58 0.94
CA ILE A 10 -6.34 17.87 2.19
C ILE A 10 -7.60 17.43 2.94
N SER A 11 -7.45 16.59 3.98
CA SER A 11 -8.58 16.21 4.83
C SER A 11 -8.99 17.32 5.79
N ASP A 12 -10.24 17.32 6.22
CA ASP A 12 -10.78 18.20 7.26
C ASP A 12 -9.94 18.17 8.56
N ARG A 13 -9.55 16.96 9.01
CA ARG A 13 -8.64 16.75 10.13
C ARG A 13 -7.22 17.20 9.83
N GLY A 14 -6.76 17.05 8.58
CA GLY A 14 -5.46 17.56 8.15
C GLY A 14 -5.41 19.08 8.27
N LEU A 15 -6.42 19.77 7.76
CA LEU A 15 -6.53 21.21 7.84
C LEU A 15 -6.65 21.67 9.31
N ALA A 16 -7.46 20.97 10.13
CA ALA A 16 -7.55 21.26 11.55
C ALA A 16 -6.22 21.08 12.29
N LYS A 17 -5.42 20.07 11.93
CA LYS A 17 -4.05 19.89 12.49
C LYS A 17 -3.11 21.01 12.07
N VAL A 18 -3.20 21.48 10.83
CA VAL A 18 -2.43 22.63 10.35
C VAL A 18 -2.82 23.87 11.13
N CYS A 19 -4.12 24.18 11.22
CA CYS A 19 -4.63 25.29 12.03
C CYS A 19 -4.15 25.19 13.48
N SER A 20 -4.25 24.02 14.10
CA SER A 20 -3.78 23.80 15.47
C SER A 20 -2.28 24.03 15.64
N ARG A 21 -1.44 23.63 14.67
CA ARG A 21 0.01 23.86 14.70
C ARG A 21 0.35 25.34 14.63
N HIS A 22 -0.43 26.10 13.84
CA HIS A 22 -0.32 27.55 13.72
C HIS A 22 -1.14 28.30 14.78
N ARG A 23 -1.70 27.59 15.77
CA ARG A 23 -2.55 28.15 16.85
C ARG A 23 -3.74 28.97 16.32
N ILE A 24 -4.20 28.65 15.12
CA ILE A 24 -5.43 29.16 14.53
C ILE A 24 -6.59 28.35 15.13
N PRO A 25 -7.56 29.00 15.79
CA PRO A 25 -8.66 28.30 16.41
C PRO A 25 -9.55 27.64 15.35
N VAL A 26 -9.91 26.38 15.59
CA VAL A 26 -10.77 25.62 14.69
C VAL A 26 -12.22 25.71 15.19
N PRO A 27 -13.18 26.07 14.34
CA PRO A 27 -14.58 26.16 14.76
C PRO A 27 -15.11 24.80 15.25
N PRO A 28 -15.92 24.77 16.32
CA PRO A 28 -16.46 23.53 16.86
C PRO A 28 -17.41 22.85 15.88
N ARG A 29 -17.67 21.55 16.11
CA ARG A 29 -18.66 20.80 15.32
C ARG A 29 -20.02 21.49 15.36
N GLY A 30 -20.66 21.62 14.20
CA GLY A 30 -21.95 22.28 14.05
C GLY A 30 -21.89 23.82 13.95
N TYR A 31 -20.72 24.46 14.11
CA TYR A 31 -20.58 25.91 13.99
C TYR A 31 -21.18 26.46 12.68
N TRP A 32 -20.80 25.86 11.54
CA TRP A 32 -21.30 26.28 10.23
C TRP A 32 -22.77 25.93 9.99
N ALA A 33 -23.30 24.90 10.66
CA ALA A 33 -24.73 24.57 10.59
C ALA A 33 -25.57 25.63 11.32
N LYS A 34 -25.07 26.11 12.48
CA LYS A 34 -25.68 27.22 13.23
C LYS A 34 -25.68 28.52 12.42
N VAL A 35 -24.53 28.85 11.80
CA VAL A 35 -24.43 30.02 10.89
C VAL A 35 -25.42 29.91 9.73
N ALA A 36 -25.52 28.73 9.09
CA ALA A 36 -26.47 28.51 8.00
C ALA A 36 -27.95 28.58 8.44
N ALA A 37 -28.23 28.24 9.71
CA ALA A 37 -29.55 28.40 10.32
C ALA A 37 -29.86 29.85 10.78
N GLY A 38 -28.96 30.81 10.51
CA GLY A 38 -29.12 32.21 10.89
C GLY A 38 -28.73 32.53 12.33
N GLU A 39 -28.18 31.56 13.08
CA GLU A 39 -27.66 31.82 14.42
C GLU A 39 -26.30 32.52 14.39
N GLN A 40 -25.96 33.24 15.46
CA GLN A 40 -24.65 33.86 15.67
C GLN A 40 -23.86 33.10 16.76
N PRO A 41 -23.27 31.92 16.44
CA PRO A 41 -22.46 31.19 17.41
C PRO A 41 -21.21 31.99 17.78
N LYS A 42 -20.77 31.86 19.05
CA LYS A 42 -19.57 32.53 19.56
C LYS A 42 -18.35 32.21 18.69
N VAL A 43 -17.72 33.25 18.15
CA VAL A 43 -16.49 33.14 17.39
C VAL A 43 -15.34 32.79 18.35
N PRO A 44 -14.55 31.74 18.08
CA PRO A 44 -13.36 31.45 18.87
C PRO A 44 -12.41 32.66 18.85
N PRO A 45 -11.86 33.09 20.00
CA PRO A 45 -10.94 34.22 20.03
C PRO A 45 -9.66 33.88 19.28
N PHE A 46 -9.19 34.81 18.47
CA PHE A 46 -7.84 34.75 17.90
C PHE A 46 -6.83 35.10 18.99
N LEU A 47 -5.74 34.33 19.04
CA LEU A 47 -4.63 34.60 19.95
C LEU A 47 -3.62 35.48 19.21
N ASP A 48 -3.21 36.59 19.84
CA ASP A 48 -2.06 37.35 19.35
C ASP A 48 -0.78 36.56 19.61
N LEU A 49 -0.08 36.23 18.52
CA LEU A 49 1.15 35.45 18.56
C LEU A 49 2.29 36.31 18.04
N ARG A 50 3.40 36.33 18.77
CA ARG A 50 4.64 37.05 18.38
C ARG A 50 5.64 36.17 17.63
N ASP A 51 5.25 34.93 17.32
CA ASP A 51 6.13 33.96 16.67
C ASP A 51 5.98 34.04 15.15
N ARG A 52 6.94 34.72 14.51
CA ARG A 52 7.00 34.88 13.05
C ARG A 52 7.05 33.57 12.26
N SER A 53 7.45 32.46 12.89
CA SER A 53 7.46 31.17 12.21
C SER A 53 6.05 30.63 11.94
N LEU A 54 5.03 31.15 12.65
CA LEU A 54 3.64 30.75 12.50
C LEU A 54 2.87 31.59 11.47
N ASP A 55 3.42 32.72 11.00
CA ASP A 55 2.75 33.67 10.12
C ASP A 55 2.45 33.08 8.73
N ARG A 56 3.32 32.20 8.23
CA ARG A 56 3.18 31.58 6.91
C ARG A 56 2.75 30.13 7.02
N VAL A 57 1.50 29.85 6.66
CA VAL A 57 0.99 28.49 6.52
C VAL A 57 1.22 28.00 5.09
N SER A 58 2.06 26.98 4.91
CA SER A 58 2.20 26.29 3.62
C SER A 58 1.42 24.97 3.66
N ILE A 59 0.37 24.88 2.84
CA ILE A 59 -0.42 23.67 2.68
C ILE A 59 -0.07 23.07 1.32
N ARG A 60 0.54 21.88 1.34
CA ARG A 60 0.71 21.06 0.14
C ARG A 60 -0.36 19.99 0.13
N GLY A 61 -1.34 20.15 -0.74
CA GLY A 61 -2.38 19.17 -0.98
C GLY A 61 -1.82 17.89 -1.59
N ALA A 62 -2.55 16.78 -1.48
CA ALA A 62 -2.11 15.54 -2.10
C ALA A 62 -1.82 15.75 -3.61
N THR A 63 -2.71 16.42 -4.33
CA THR A 63 -2.54 16.67 -5.77
C THR A 63 -1.71 17.91 -6.12
N SER A 64 -1.16 18.65 -5.15
CA SER A 64 -0.50 19.94 -5.45
C SER A 64 0.88 19.78 -6.10
N ALA A 65 1.44 18.56 -6.11
CA ALA A 65 2.70 18.22 -6.76
C ALA A 65 2.50 17.53 -8.12
N LEU A 66 1.25 17.39 -8.57
CA LEU A 66 0.89 16.81 -9.86
C LEU A 66 0.73 17.93 -10.90
N PRO A 67 1.05 17.67 -12.18
CA PRO A 67 0.70 18.57 -13.28
C PRO A 67 -0.81 18.81 -13.32
N ASP A 68 -1.24 20.02 -13.73
CA ASP A 68 -2.64 20.47 -13.61
C ASP A 68 -3.65 19.51 -14.28
N GLY A 69 -3.35 19.05 -15.51
CA GLY A 69 -4.22 18.10 -16.22
C GLY A 69 -4.35 16.75 -15.52
N VAL A 70 -3.27 16.28 -14.89
CA VAL A 70 -3.28 15.02 -14.11
C VAL A 70 -4.00 15.22 -12.78
N ALA A 71 -3.84 16.37 -12.13
CA ALA A 71 -4.52 16.71 -10.89
C ALA A 71 -6.04 16.76 -11.06
N GLU A 72 -6.53 17.33 -12.17
CA GLU A 72 -7.95 17.35 -12.52
C GLU A 72 -8.49 15.93 -12.77
N LEU A 73 -7.77 15.13 -13.57
CA LEU A 73 -8.14 13.75 -13.85
C LEU A 73 -8.19 12.92 -12.55
N ALA A 74 -7.22 13.09 -11.66
CA ALA A 74 -7.19 12.41 -10.36
C ALA A 74 -8.39 12.78 -9.47
N ARG A 75 -8.82 14.06 -9.48
CA ARG A 75 -10.03 14.51 -8.75
C ARG A 75 -11.29 13.88 -9.33
N LYS A 76 -11.44 13.85 -10.66
CA LYS A 76 -12.58 13.20 -11.33
C LYS A 76 -12.67 11.71 -11.00
N ARG A 77 -11.57 10.98 -11.14
CA ARG A 77 -11.48 9.55 -10.81
C ARG A 77 -11.77 9.26 -9.33
N LYS A 78 -11.38 10.16 -8.43
CA LYS A 78 -11.71 10.05 -7.00
C LYS A 78 -13.22 10.14 -6.76
N ALA A 79 -13.92 11.07 -7.42
CA ALA A 79 -15.37 11.19 -7.31
C ALA A 79 -16.09 9.93 -7.86
N GLU A 80 -15.67 9.44 -9.03
CA GLU A 80 -16.17 8.18 -9.61
C GLU A 80 -15.99 6.99 -8.66
N ARG A 81 -14.85 6.94 -7.96
CA ARG A 81 -14.57 5.91 -6.95
C ARG A 81 -15.54 5.97 -5.77
N GLU A 82 -15.84 7.17 -5.26
CA GLU A 82 -16.75 7.32 -4.12
C GLU A 82 -18.15 6.77 -4.44
N VAL A 83 -18.62 6.97 -5.68
CA VAL A 83 -19.86 6.36 -6.18
C VAL A 83 -19.74 4.85 -6.28
N ARG A 84 -18.68 4.34 -6.91
CA ARG A 84 -18.47 2.90 -7.09
C ARG A 84 -18.31 2.13 -5.77
N ALA A 85 -17.66 2.73 -4.78
CA ALA A 85 -17.47 2.15 -3.47
C ALA A 85 -18.80 1.90 -2.76
N ALA A 86 -19.80 2.77 -2.95
CA ALA A 86 -21.15 2.55 -2.43
C ALA A 86 -21.81 1.31 -3.06
N THR A 87 -21.67 1.14 -4.38
CA THR A 87 -22.18 -0.03 -5.11
C THR A 87 -21.50 -1.33 -4.66
N ILE A 88 -20.16 -1.34 -4.56
CA ILE A 88 -19.39 -2.51 -4.13
C ILE A 88 -19.80 -2.96 -2.72
N LYS A 89 -20.10 -2.01 -1.83
CA LYS A 89 -20.56 -2.30 -0.47
C LYS A 89 -21.98 -2.88 -0.42
N ALA A 90 -22.83 -2.53 -1.39
CA ALA A 90 -24.19 -3.06 -1.50
C ALA A 90 -24.24 -4.47 -2.12
N THR A 91 -23.23 -4.85 -2.92
CA THR A 91 -23.20 -6.17 -3.59
C THR A 91 -22.63 -7.26 -2.67
N PRO A 92 -23.37 -8.35 -2.41
CA PRO A 92 -22.92 -9.45 -1.56
C PRO A 92 -21.64 -10.13 -2.09
N GLU A 93 -20.88 -10.75 -1.19
CA GLU A 93 -19.63 -11.48 -1.51
C GLU A 93 -19.96 -12.83 -2.15
N SER A 94 -19.97 -12.89 -3.49
CA SER A 94 -20.05 -14.15 -4.23
C SER A 94 -18.71 -14.90 -4.15
N PRO A 95 -18.73 -16.26 -4.12
CA PRO A 95 -17.53 -17.06 -4.21
C PRO A 95 -16.73 -16.71 -5.47
N MET A 96 -15.41 -16.62 -5.35
CA MET A 96 -14.55 -16.38 -6.50
C MET A 96 -14.57 -17.58 -7.44
N PRO A 97 -14.82 -17.37 -8.75
CA PRO A 97 -14.77 -18.45 -9.70
C PRO A 97 -13.32 -18.92 -9.89
N LEU A 98 -13.16 -20.21 -10.17
CA LEU A 98 -11.86 -20.78 -10.48
C LEU A 98 -11.38 -20.25 -11.85
N VAL A 99 -10.13 -19.79 -11.91
CA VAL A 99 -9.52 -19.37 -13.17
C VAL A 99 -9.10 -20.61 -13.96
N GLU A 100 -9.90 -21.02 -14.95
CA GLU A 100 -9.58 -22.20 -15.78
C GLU A 100 -8.55 -21.87 -16.87
N ASN A 101 -8.74 -20.77 -17.59
CA ASN A 101 -7.88 -20.34 -18.68
C ASN A 101 -7.14 -19.04 -18.33
N PRO A 102 -6.02 -19.10 -17.58
CA PRO A 102 -5.32 -17.90 -17.13
C PRO A 102 -4.70 -17.12 -18.30
N HIS A 103 -4.64 -15.80 -18.17
CA HIS A 103 -4.01 -14.93 -19.15
C HIS A 103 -2.54 -15.29 -19.39
N ALA A 104 -2.06 -15.11 -20.63
CA ALA A 104 -0.74 -15.57 -21.06
C ALA A 104 0.41 -15.02 -20.20
N SER A 105 0.31 -13.76 -19.76
CA SER A 105 1.31 -13.12 -18.91
C SER A 105 1.40 -13.68 -17.49
N VAL A 106 0.35 -14.36 -17.00
CA VAL A 106 0.27 -14.90 -15.63
C VAL A 106 0.21 -16.43 -15.60
N ALA A 107 0.02 -17.09 -16.74
CA ALA A 107 -0.16 -18.53 -16.85
C ALA A 107 0.96 -19.35 -16.19
N LYS A 108 2.22 -18.90 -16.33
CA LYS A 108 3.38 -19.54 -15.66
C LYS A 108 3.28 -19.47 -14.13
N THR A 109 2.88 -18.32 -13.60
CA THR A 109 2.67 -18.11 -12.17
C THR A 109 1.51 -18.95 -11.65
N VAL A 110 0.36 -18.95 -12.36
CA VAL A 110 -0.81 -19.73 -11.97
C VAL A 110 -0.49 -21.23 -11.93
N LYS A 111 0.21 -21.74 -12.95
CA LYS A 111 0.66 -23.14 -12.99
C LYS A 111 1.57 -23.45 -11.80
N PHE A 112 2.51 -22.56 -11.48
CA PHE A 112 3.40 -22.73 -10.33
C PHE A 112 2.64 -22.79 -9.01
N LEU A 113 1.74 -21.83 -8.75
CA LEU A 113 0.98 -21.74 -7.50
C LEU A 113 0.08 -22.97 -7.26
N ARG A 114 -0.43 -23.59 -8.34
CA ARG A 114 -1.29 -24.79 -8.25
C ARG A 114 -0.54 -26.11 -8.11
N THR A 115 0.68 -26.19 -8.64
CA THR A 115 1.41 -27.47 -8.74
C THR A 115 2.51 -27.63 -7.70
N ARG A 116 3.08 -26.53 -7.21
CA ARG A 116 4.20 -26.56 -6.27
C ARG A 116 3.69 -26.87 -4.87
N LYS A 117 4.41 -27.74 -4.16
CA LYS A 117 4.21 -27.91 -2.72
C LYS A 117 4.71 -26.67 -1.97
N PRO A 118 3.95 -26.18 -0.97
CA PRO A 118 4.42 -25.11 -0.09
C PRO A 118 5.70 -25.51 0.65
N ASP A 119 6.47 -24.53 1.08
CA ASP A 119 7.65 -24.75 1.92
C ASP A 119 7.29 -25.20 3.35
N LYS A 120 8.29 -25.31 4.23
CA LYS A 120 8.10 -25.72 5.63
C LYS A 120 7.20 -24.75 6.42
N GLU A 121 7.07 -23.51 5.97
CA GLU A 121 6.23 -22.47 6.57
C GLU A 121 4.85 -22.36 5.89
N GLY A 122 4.56 -23.20 4.89
CA GLY A 122 3.29 -23.20 4.16
C GLY A 122 3.20 -22.12 3.07
N VAL A 123 4.35 -21.62 2.61
CA VAL A 123 4.46 -20.48 1.69
C VAL A 123 4.79 -20.94 0.27
N LEU A 124 4.23 -20.21 -0.70
CA LEU A 124 4.54 -20.32 -2.12
C LEU A 124 5.17 -19.01 -2.59
N SER A 125 6.40 -19.09 -3.10
CA SER A 125 7.16 -17.95 -3.62
C SER A 125 7.40 -18.12 -5.12
N ALA A 126 6.69 -17.34 -5.92
CA ALA A 126 6.75 -17.33 -7.37
C ALA A 126 7.59 -16.14 -7.88
N THR A 127 8.89 -16.16 -7.60
CA THR A 127 9.85 -15.08 -7.91
C THR A 127 10.85 -15.41 -9.03
N ALA A 128 10.75 -16.58 -9.66
CA ALA A 128 11.66 -16.98 -10.73
C ALA A 128 11.41 -16.18 -12.03
N PRO A 129 12.40 -16.03 -12.93
CA PRO A 129 12.21 -15.31 -14.19
C PRO A 129 10.99 -15.80 -14.99
N GLY A 130 10.14 -14.86 -15.44
CA GLY A 130 8.87 -15.17 -16.08
C GLY A 130 7.72 -15.49 -15.12
N GLN A 131 7.90 -15.26 -13.83
CA GLN A 131 6.85 -15.26 -12.80
C GLN A 131 6.57 -13.85 -12.28
N CYS A 132 5.46 -13.71 -11.57
CA CYS A 132 4.88 -12.44 -11.17
C CYS A 132 5.40 -11.87 -9.83
N GLY A 133 6.42 -12.46 -9.20
CA GLY A 133 6.96 -11.92 -7.94
C GLY A 133 5.98 -11.97 -6.78
N VAL A 134 5.27 -13.10 -6.64
CA VAL A 134 4.19 -13.26 -5.66
C VAL A 134 4.64 -14.17 -4.52
N ILE A 135 4.47 -13.71 -3.28
CA ILE A 135 4.74 -14.49 -2.08
C ILE A 135 3.45 -14.55 -1.25
N VAL A 136 2.85 -15.73 -1.20
CA VAL A 136 1.54 -15.97 -0.56
C VAL A 136 1.54 -17.31 0.16
N SER A 137 0.68 -17.45 1.17
CA SER A 137 0.38 -18.72 1.79
C SER A 137 -0.39 -19.63 0.82
N ALA A 138 -0.30 -20.94 1.03
CA ALA A 138 -1.04 -21.92 0.23
C ALA A 138 -2.56 -21.66 0.18
N ALA A 139 -3.13 -21.13 1.27
CA ALA A 139 -4.55 -20.80 1.37
C ALA A 139 -4.96 -19.62 0.46
N SER A 140 -4.04 -18.70 0.19
CA SER A 140 -4.28 -17.50 -0.64
C SER A 140 -3.88 -17.68 -2.10
N ALA A 141 -3.36 -18.86 -2.49
CA ALA A 141 -2.84 -19.13 -3.82
C ALA A 141 -3.88 -18.88 -4.93
N GLU A 142 -5.10 -19.44 -4.79
CA GLU A 142 -6.17 -19.25 -5.79
C GLU A 142 -6.68 -17.80 -5.85
N ARG A 143 -6.67 -17.10 -4.71
CA ARG A 143 -7.01 -15.66 -4.67
C ARG A 143 -6.02 -14.84 -5.46
N ALA A 144 -4.72 -15.12 -5.29
CA ALA A 144 -3.67 -14.47 -6.07
C ALA A 144 -3.80 -14.80 -7.57
N CYS A 145 -4.09 -16.05 -7.93
CA CYS A 145 -4.37 -16.44 -9.32
C CYS A 145 -5.52 -15.63 -9.94
N PHE A 146 -6.64 -15.51 -9.22
CA PHE A 146 -7.80 -14.74 -9.66
C PHE A 146 -7.46 -13.25 -9.84
N LEU A 147 -6.81 -12.64 -8.85
CA LEU A 147 -6.41 -11.24 -8.91
C LEU A 147 -5.49 -10.96 -10.11
N LEU A 148 -4.48 -11.80 -10.31
CA LEU A 148 -3.51 -11.65 -11.38
C LEU A 148 -4.16 -11.80 -12.77
N ASP A 149 -5.03 -12.79 -12.95
CA ASP A 149 -5.76 -13.00 -14.20
C ASP A 149 -6.70 -11.83 -14.51
N ALA A 150 -7.51 -11.42 -13.54
CA ALA A 150 -8.41 -10.28 -13.68
C ALA A 150 -7.65 -9.00 -14.00
N LEU A 151 -6.53 -8.74 -13.29
CA LEU A 151 -5.69 -7.59 -13.56
C LEU A 151 -5.09 -7.62 -14.97
N ALA A 152 -4.56 -8.76 -15.40
CA ALA A 152 -3.96 -8.90 -16.73
C ALA A 152 -4.98 -8.62 -17.85
N ARG A 153 -6.20 -9.17 -17.73
CA ARG A 153 -7.27 -8.92 -18.71
C ARG A 153 -7.70 -7.45 -18.74
N THR A 154 -7.94 -6.85 -17.58
CA THR A 154 -8.36 -5.44 -17.51
C THR A 154 -7.25 -4.49 -17.99
N LEU A 155 -5.98 -4.85 -17.80
CA LEU A 155 -4.86 -4.07 -18.37
C LEU A 155 -4.84 -4.17 -19.90
N ASP A 156 -5.04 -5.36 -20.47
CA ASP A 156 -5.09 -5.55 -21.92
C ASP A 156 -6.27 -4.81 -22.57
N GLU A 157 -7.45 -4.79 -21.94
CA GLU A 157 -8.62 -4.01 -22.38
C GLU A 157 -8.33 -2.51 -22.50
N VAL A 158 -7.42 -2.00 -21.65
CA VAL A 158 -6.99 -0.60 -21.62
C VAL A 158 -5.74 -0.37 -22.49
N GLY A 159 -5.22 -1.42 -23.14
CA GLY A 159 -4.03 -1.36 -24.01
C GLY A 159 -2.71 -1.25 -23.25
N LEU A 160 -2.67 -1.71 -22.00
CA LEU A 160 -1.47 -1.76 -21.16
C LEU A 160 -0.90 -3.17 -21.14
N SER A 161 0.40 -3.32 -21.42
CA SER A 161 1.05 -4.64 -21.42
C SER A 161 1.59 -4.99 -20.04
N LEU A 162 1.26 -6.20 -19.56
CA LEU A 162 1.76 -6.76 -18.30
C LEU A 162 2.92 -7.74 -18.55
N THR A 163 4.07 -7.48 -17.92
CA THR A 163 5.28 -8.30 -18.02
C THR A 163 5.68 -8.85 -16.65
N ALA A 164 6.01 -10.14 -16.62
CA ALA A 164 6.45 -10.86 -15.43
C ALA A 164 7.99 -10.88 -15.36
N ASP A 165 8.58 -9.97 -14.56
CA ASP A 165 10.04 -9.76 -14.49
C ASP A 165 10.73 -10.68 -13.45
N GLY A 166 9.99 -11.59 -12.82
CA GLY A 166 10.50 -12.50 -11.80
C GLY A 166 10.17 -12.01 -10.39
N GLU A 167 10.98 -11.11 -9.84
CA GLU A 167 10.75 -10.59 -8.47
C GLU A 167 9.63 -9.56 -8.38
N LYS A 168 9.29 -8.92 -9.50
CA LYS A 168 8.23 -7.91 -9.61
C LYS A 168 7.46 -8.11 -10.89
N MET A 169 6.28 -7.50 -10.94
CA MET A 169 5.54 -7.32 -12.19
C MET A 169 5.74 -5.92 -12.70
N SER A 170 5.68 -5.75 -14.02
CA SER A 170 5.76 -4.45 -14.64
C SER A 170 4.64 -4.22 -15.64
N VAL A 171 4.08 -3.01 -15.61
CA VAL A 171 3.12 -2.54 -16.62
C VAL A 171 3.79 -1.51 -17.49
N GLN A 172 3.58 -1.59 -18.81
CA GLN A 172 4.15 -0.67 -19.78
C GLN A 172 3.08 -0.04 -20.67
N LYS A 173 3.26 1.26 -20.96
CA LYS A 173 2.53 2.02 -21.99
C LYS A 173 3.54 2.80 -22.82
N GLY A 174 3.79 2.35 -24.06
CA GLY A 174 4.82 2.97 -24.90
C GLY A 174 6.21 2.88 -24.24
N ALA A 175 6.84 4.02 -23.95
CA ALA A 175 8.15 4.09 -23.30
C ALA A 175 8.08 4.13 -21.76
N ASP A 176 6.90 4.32 -21.17
CA ASP A 176 6.72 4.45 -19.73
C ASP A 176 6.45 3.08 -19.09
N LYS A 177 7.28 2.73 -18.10
CA LYS A 177 7.23 1.46 -17.37
C LYS A 177 7.10 1.71 -15.88
N ILE A 178 6.18 1.02 -15.22
CA ILE A 178 6.07 0.99 -13.76
C ILE A 178 6.18 -0.44 -13.25
N SER A 179 6.70 -0.63 -12.04
CA SER A 179 6.75 -1.93 -11.38
C SER A 179 5.79 -1.98 -10.18
N PHE A 180 5.29 -3.16 -9.85
CA PHE A 180 4.40 -3.38 -8.72
C PHE A 180 4.62 -4.78 -8.13
N THR A 181 4.12 -4.96 -6.91
CA THR A 181 4.20 -6.21 -6.16
C THR A 181 2.83 -6.60 -5.60
N LEU A 182 2.63 -7.90 -5.46
CA LEU A 182 1.49 -8.49 -4.76
C LEU A 182 2.02 -9.26 -3.55
N LEU A 183 1.58 -8.84 -2.36
CA LEU A 183 2.04 -9.38 -1.08
C LEU A 183 0.85 -9.83 -0.25
N GLU A 184 1.01 -10.91 0.50
CA GLU A 184 0.12 -11.23 1.60
C GLU A 184 0.66 -10.65 2.92
N ARG A 185 -0.20 -9.98 3.69
CA ARG A 185 0.22 -9.44 4.98
C ARG A 185 0.57 -10.57 5.94
N THR A 186 1.68 -10.37 6.61
CA THR A 186 2.11 -11.23 7.70
C THR A 186 1.93 -10.51 9.04
N ARG A 187 1.68 -11.30 10.08
CA ARG A 187 1.58 -10.83 11.45
C ARG A 187 2.58 -11.58 12.31
N ARG A 188 3.42 -10.84 13.03
CA ARG A 188 4.32 -11.39 14.03
C ARG A 188 3.52 -11.72 15.29
N LEU A 189 3.39 -13.00 15.61
CA LEU A 189 2.72 -13.50 16.80
C LEU A 189 3.76 -14.03 17.79
N LYS A 190 3.51 -13.86 19.09
CA LYS A 190 4.34 -14.48 20.11
C LYS A 190 4.15 -15.99 20.03
N TYR A 191 5.25 -16.74 19.95
CA TYR A 191 5.18 -18.19 19.87
C TYR A 191 4.62 -18.76 21.17
N VAL A 192 3.65 -19.67 21.03
CA VAL A 192 3.12 -20.45 22.15
C VAL A 192 3.68 -21.87 21.99
N PRO A 193 4.62 -22.27 22.87
CA PRO A 193 5.20 -23.60 22.81
C PRO A 193 4.15 -24.68 22.97
N THR A 194 4.34 -25.77 22.25
CA THR A 194 3.50 -26.96 22.38
C THR A 194 3.76 -27.62 23.74
N PRO A 195 2.78 -28.36 24.30
CA PRO A 195 2.96 -29.09 25.57
C PRO A 195 4.16 -30.04 25.54
N GLU A 196 4.46 -30.63 24.37
CA GLU A 196 5.61 -31.51 24.18
C GLU A 196 6.95 -30.77 24.24
N GLU A 197 7.03 -29.57 23.68
CA GLU A 197 8.22 -28.71 23.76
C GLU A 197 8.47 -28.24 25.19
N ILE A 198 7.41 -27.88 25.91
CA ILE A 198 7.47 -27.53 27.33
C ILE A 198 8.00 -28.72 28.14
N ALA A 199 7.44 -29.91 27.94
CA ALA A 199 7.88 -31.12 28.65
C ALA A 199 9.34 -31.51 28.33
N ARG A 200 9.79 -31.30 27.08
CA ARG A 200 11.18 -31.54 26.66
C ARG A 200 12.14 -30.57 27.34
N GLU A 201 11.73 -29.31 27.45
CA GLU A 201 12.49 -28.26 28.13
C GLU A 201 12.55 -28.49 29.65
N ASP A 202 11.45 -28.91 30.26
CA ASP A 202 11.41 -29.26 31.69
C ASP A 202 12.34 -30.44 31.99
N LYS A 203 12.33 -31.49 31.15
CA LYS A 203 13.29 -32.61 31.25
C LYS A 203 14.75 -32.15 31.11
N ARG A 204 15.02 -31.20 30.22
CA ARG A 204 16.36 -30.62 30.04
C ARG A 204 16.80 -29.84 31.28
N LYS A 205 15.92 -28.99 31.83
CA LYS A 205 16.16 -28.23 33.06
C LYS A 205 16.36 -29.14 34.26
N GLU A 206 15.60 -30.22 34.36
CA GLU A 206 15.74 -31.20 35.43
C GLU A 206 17.10 -31.92 35.36
N LYS A 207 17.53 -32.35 34.17
CA LYS A 207 18.87 -32.92 33.97
C LYS A 207 19.97 -31.94 34.38
N GLN A 208 19.87 -30.67 33.98
CA GLN A 208 20.81 -29.63 34.39
C GLN A 208 20.82 -29.42 35.92
N ALA A 209 19.65 -29.37 36.55
CA ALA A 209 19.54 -29.27 38.00
C ALA A 209 20.18 -30.47 38.72
N ARG A 210 20.08 -31.68 38.16
CA ARG A 210 20.77 -32.87 38.70
C ARG A 210 22.30 -32.77 38.58
N SER A 211 22.83 -32.28 37.46
CA SER A 211 24.27 -32.01 37.29
C SER A 211 24.79 -30.99 38.31
N LEU A 212 24.07 -29.87 38.44
CA LEU A 212 24.41 -28.80 39.39
C LEU A 212 24.48 -29.33 40.83
N ARG A 213 23.55 -30.19 41.24
CA ARG A 213 23.57 -30.83 42.57
C ARG A 213 24.76 -31.77 42.78
N ARG A 214 25.29 -32.36 41.72
CA ARG A 214 26.45 -33.26 41.77
C ARG A 214 27.79 -32.53 41.66
N ASN A 215 27.77 -31.20 41.60
CA ASN A 215 28.94 -30.36 41.42
C ASN A 215 29.76 -30.75 40.17
N ASP A 216 29.07 -31.29 39.16
CA ASP A 216 29.65 -31.66 37.88
C ASP A 216 29.63 -30.44 36.96
N TRP A 217 30.75 -29.71 36.98
CA TRP A 217 30.89 -28.43 36.27
C TRP A 217 31.06 -28.60 34.75
N ASP A 218 31.49 -29.78 34.28
CA ASP A 218 31.69 -30.05 32.84
C ASP A 218 30.36 -30.24 32.07
N SER A 219 29.26 -30.53 32.77
CA SER A 219 27.94 -30.73 32.15
C SER A 219 27.01 -29.51 32.25
N ILE A 220 27.50 -28.37 32.75
CA ILE A 220 26.72 -27.14 32.91
C ILE A 220 26.76 -26.31 31.61
N SER A 221 25.69 -26.34 30.82
CA SER A 221 25.50 -25.35 29.76
C SER A 221 24.96 -24.04 30.34
N PHE A 222 25.80 -23.02 30.43
CA PHE A 222 25.39 -21.66 30.80
C PHE A 222 24.69 -20.96 29.63
N GLY A 223 23.53 -20.36 29.90
CA GLY A 223 22.78 -19.55 28.93
C GLY A 223 22.00 -20.38 27.91
N SER A 224 20.80 -20.82 28.28
CA SER A 224 19.85 -21.35 27.31
C SER A 224 18.59 -20.50 27.31
N SER A 225 18.46 -19.65 26.31
CA SER A 225 17.13 -19.28 25.83
C SER A 225 16.36 -20.56 25.50
N PRO A 226 15.03 -20.58 25.65
CA PRO A 226 14.25 -21.72 25.21
C PRO A 226 14.55 -22.06 23.74
N PRO A 227 14.49 -23.34 23.35
CA PRO A 227 14.88 -23.79 22.01
C PRO A 227 13.90 -23.36 20.90
N TRP A 228 12.79 -22.71 21.27
CA TRP A 228 11.79 -22.21 20.34
C TRP A 228 11.95 -20.72 20.07
N PRO A 229 11.56 -20.25 18.88
CA PRO A 229 11.61 -18.83 18.56
C PRO A 229 10.65 -18.05 19.48
N GLU A 230 10.99 -16.82 19.81
CA GLU A 230 10.10 -15.96 20.61
C GLU A 230 8.85 -15.55 19.83
N TYR A 231 8.97 -15.48 18.49
CA TYR A 231 7.88 -15.09 17.61
C TYR A 231 7.79 -15.99 16.39
N VAL A 232 6.58 -16.18 15.90
CA VAL A 232 6.27 -16.82 14.62
C VAL A 232 5.53 -15.88 13.70
N THR A 233 5.77 -16.05 12.40
CA THR A 233 5.11 -15.27 11.36
C THR A 233 3.83 -15.99 10.94
N ALA A 234 2.67 -15.36 11.15
CA ALA A 234 1.39 -15.86 10.69
C ALA A 234 0.95 -15.12 9.43
N TRP A 235 0.61 -15.88 8.39
CA TRP A 235 0.05 -15.38 7.15
C TRP A 235 -1.44 -15.10 7.34
N THR A 236 -1.87 -13.87 7.06
CA THR A 236 -3.21 -13.40 7.45
C THR A 236 -4.29 -13.68 6.42
N GLY A 237 -3.92 -14.08 5.21
CA GLY A 237 -4.82 -14.12 4.06
C GLY A 237 -5.12 -12.74 3.46
N GLU A 238 -4.67 -11.63 4.05
CA GLU A 238 -4.94 -10.30 3.52
C GLU A 238 -3.98 -9.94 2.40
N LEU A 239 -4.50 -9.85 1.17
CA LEU A 239 -3.70 -9.48 -0.01
C LEU A 239 -3.55 -7.96 -0.13
N VAL A 240 -2.36 -7.52 -0.56
CA VAL A 240 -1.99 -6.13 -0.77
C VAL A 240 -1.26 -5.99 -2.10
N PHE A 241 -1.82 -5.14 -2.96
CA PHE A 241 -1.21 -4.67 -4.19
C PHE A 241 -0.50 -3.34 -3.95
N SER A 242 0.77 -3.24 -4.34
CA SER A 242 1.55 -2.01 -4.16
C SER A 242 2.37 -1.67 -5.41
N ILE A 243 2.26 -0.44 -5.87
CA ILE A 243 3.05 0.10 -6.98
C ILE A 243 4.36 0.66 -6.43
N ASP A 244 5.46 0.20 -7.00
CA ASP A 244 6.81 0.69 -6.71
C ASP A 244 7.16 1.79 -7.71
N ALA A 245 6.57 2.96 -7.48
CA ALA A 245 6.82 4.17 -8.24
C ALA A 245 6.75 5.42 -7.35
N TRP A 246 7.51 6.44 -7.74
CA TRP A 246 7.37 7.78 -7.22
C TRP A 246 6.14 8.44 -7.84
N ALA A 247 5.07 8.54 -7.06
CA ALA A 247 3.84 9.20 -7.46
C ALA A 247 3.32 10.04 -6.29
N ASP A 248 3.76 11.30 -6.23
CA ASP A 248 3.35 12.22 -5.17
C ASP A 248 1.85 12.48 -5.27
N GLY A 249 1.12 12.24 -4.20
CA GLY A 249 -0.32 12.51 -4.16
C GLY A 249 -1.24 11.44 -4.71
N LEU A 250 -0.72 10.52 -5.52
CA LEU A 250 -1.51 9.43 -6.08
C LEU A 250 -1.52 8.22 -5.14
N ARG A 251 -2.61 7.44 -5.22
CA ARG A 251 -2.73 6.18 -4.49
C ARG A 251 -1.79 5.16 -5.12
N LYS A 252 -0.99 4.49 -4.29
CA LYS A 252 -0.05 3.46 -4.72
C LYS A 252 -0.34 2.07 -4.14
N THR A 253 -1.22 1.99 -3.15
CA THR A 253 -1.47 0.76 -2.41
C THR A 253 -2.96 0.48 -2.27
N TRP A 254 -3.34 -0.76 -2.56
CA TRP A 254 -4.67 -1.31 -2.44
C TRP A 254 -4.55 -2.63 -1.70
N GLY A 255 -5.54 -2.98 -0.90
CA GLY A 255 -5.45 -4.23 -0.17
C GLY A 255 -6.73 -4.52 0.58
N ASP A 256 -6.79 -5.75 1.07
CA ASP A 256 -7.90 -6.24 1.84
C ASP A 256 -8.14 -5.36 3.07
N GLY A 257 -9.43 -5.18 3.34
CA GLY A 257 -9.93 -4.50 4.52
C GLY A 257 -11.14 -5.22 5.08
N LYS A 258 -11.76 -4.62 6.10
CA LYS A 258 -12.92 -5.21 6.78
C LYS A 258 -14.12 -5.44 5.86
N THR A 259 -14.27 -4.59 4.84
CA THR A 259 -15.44 -4.56 3.96
C THR A 259 -15.08 -4.65 2.48
N GLN A 260 -13.80 -4.79 2.15
CA GLN A 260 -13.33 -4.76 0.77
C GLN A 260 -12.26 -5.82 0.55
N ARG A 261 -12.25 -6.34 -0.67
CA ARG A 261 -11.28 -7.32 -1.17
C ARG A 261 -10.54 -6.72 -2.34
N VAL A 262 -9.23 -6.95 -2.42
CA VAL A 262 -8.38 -6.37 -3.46
C VAL A 262 -8.82 -6.77 -4.87
N GLU A 263 -9.40 -7.97 -5.03
CA GLU A 263 -9.93 -8.51 -6.28
C GLU A 263 -11.07 -7.66 -6.85
N ARG A 264 -11.91 -7.09 -5.99
CA ARG A 264 -12.99 -6.16 -6.39
C ARG A 264 -12.47 -4.78 -6.77
N MET A 265 -11.22 -4.48 -6.41
CA MET A 265 -10.58 -3.20 -6.66
C MET A 265 -9.76 -3.19 -7.95
N VAL A 266 -9.72 -4.29 -8.72
CA VAL A 266 -8.94 -4.37 -9.98
C VAL A 266 -9.18 -3.17 -10.89
N PRO A 267 -10.42 -2.72 -11.15
CA PRO A 267 -10.62 -1.55 -12.00
C PRO A 267 -10.11 -0.25 -11.38
N GLU A 268 -10.13 -0.10 -10.04
CA GLU A 268 -9.52 1.05 -9.37
C GLU A 268 -7.99 1.00 -9.40
N ILE A 269 -7.42 -0.20 -9.35
CA ILE A 269 -5.97 -0.43 -9.46
C ILE A 269 -5.52 -0.01 -10.87
N VAL A 270 -6.23 -0.44 -11.91
CA VAL A 270 -5.92 -0.07 -13.31
C VAL A 270 -6.01 1.44 -13.52
N VAL A 271 -7.06 2.09 -13.03
CA VAL A 271 -7.15 3.57 -13.07
C VAL A 271 -5.97 4.24 -12.33
N GLY A 272 -5.55 3.68 -11.20
CA GLY A 272 -4.37 4.15 -10.47
C GLY A 272 -3.08 4.01 -11.28
N ILE A 273 -2.91 2.89 -11.97
CA ILE A 273 -1.78 2.62 -12.87
C ILE A 273 -1.75 3.62 -14.03
N GLU A 274 -2.90 3.86 -14.68
CA GLU A 274 -3.00 4.85 -15.77
C GLU A 274 -2.59 6.25 -15.31
N LEU A 275 -3.10 6.70 -14.15
CA LEU A 275 -2.76 8.01 -13.59
C LEU A 275 -1.27 8.15 -13.31
N ILE A 276 -0.63 7.10 -12.79
CA ILE A 276 0.80 7.11 -12.49
C ILE A 276 1.61 7.14 -13.79
N LEU A 277 1.24 6.32 -14.77
CA LEU A 277 1.91 6.31 -16.09
C LEU A 277 1.78 7.66 -16.79
N GLU A 278 0.60 8.30 -16.74
CA GLU A 278 0.38 9.64 -17.29
C GLU A 278 1.25 10.69 -16.57
N THR A 279 1.34 10.61 -15.23
CA THR A 279 2.22 11.49 -14.45
C THR A 279 3.68 11.32 -14.85
N THR A 280 4.13 10.07 -15.04
CA THR A 280 5.50 9.76 -15.48
C THR A 280 5.76 10.30 -16.87
N ARG A 281 4.80 10.17 -17.81
CA ARG A 281 4.91 10.72 -19.16
C ARG A 281 5.08 12.23 -19.15
N VAL A 282 4.18 12.96 -18.46
CA VAL A 282 4.26 14.43 -18.39
C VAL A 282 5.57 14.90 -17.76
N ARG A 283 6.02 14.24 -16.68
CA ARG A 283 7.31 14.56 -16.04
C ARG A 283 8.52 14.25 -16.93
N ARG A 284 8.42 13.26 -17.82
CA ARG A 284 9.45 12.97 -18.82
C ARG A 284 9.51 14.08 -19.88
N GLU A 285 8.36 14.44 -20.44
CA GLU A 285 8.22 15.51 -21.44
C GLU A 285 8.76 16.85 -20.91
N GLU A 286 8.33 17.27 -19.71
CA GLU A 286 8.85 18.50 -19.08
C GLU A 286 10.38 18.47 -18.88
N ARG A 287 10.94 17.28 -18.61
CA ARG A 287 12.39 17.12 -18.42
C ARG A 287 13.12 17.26 -19.75
N GLU A 288 12.61 16.64 -20.81
CA GLU A 288 13.14 16.74 -22.17
C GLU A 288 13.09 18.19 -22.68
N GLU A 289 11.98 18.90 -22.46
CA GLU A 289 11.84 20.32 -22.80
C GLU A 289 12.86 21.19 -22.05
N ARG A 290 13.04 20.97 -20.74
CA ARG A 290 14.06 21.68 -19.94
C ARG A 290 15.48 21.42 -20.44
N TYR A 291 15.77 20.18 -20.87
CA TYR A 291 17.07 19.86 -21.47
C TYR A 291 17.25 20.55 -22.83
N ALA A 292 16.22 20.53 -23.68
CA ALA A 292 16.24 21.22 -24.97
C ALA A 292 16.45 22.74 -24.81
N GLN A 293 15.74 23.39 -23.88
CA GLN A 293 15.92 24.81 -23.59
C GLN A 293 17.34 25.13 -23.13
N LYS A 294 17.93 24.31 -22.24
CA LYS A 294 19.31 24.50 -21.77
C LYS A 294 20.35 24.35 -22.89
N LEU A 295 20.10 23.46 -23.85
CA LEU A 295 20.97 23.22 -25.01
C LEU A 295 20.86 24.33 -26.07
N VAL A 296 19.78 25.11 -26.09
CA VAL A 296 19.60 26.27 -26.99
C VAL A 296 20.18 27.56 -26.39
N THR A 297 20.27 27.68 -25.06
CA THR A 297 20.86 28.84 -24.37
C THR A 297 22.40 28.98 -24.25
N PRO A 298 23.30 28.12 -24.80
CA PRO A 298 24.74 28.33 -24.64
C PRO A 298 25.30 29.61 -25.28
N ASP A 299 24.60 30.19 -26.27
CA ASP A 299 25.16 31.27 -27.11
C ASP A 299 24.75 32.70 -26.70
N GLN A 300 23.93 32.86 -25.65
CA GLN A 300 23.51 34.18 -25.16
C GLN A 300 24.16 34.63 -23.84
N ALA A 301 25.11 33.85 -23.31
CA ALA A 301 25.88 34.21 -22.12
C ALA A 301 27.31 34.72 -22.44
N ALA A 302 27.64 34.91 -23.73
CA ALA A 302 28.96 35.37 -24.19
C ALA A 302 28.92 36.67 -25.02
N ALA A 303 27.91 37.52 -24.80
CA ALA A 303 27.84 38.88 -25.36
C ALA A 303 27.69 39.92 -24.25
#